data_AF-A0A8B7CWA7-F1
#
_entry.id   AF-A0A8B7CWA7-F1
#
_cell.length_a   1.000
_cell.length_b   1.000
_cell.length_c   1.000
_cell.angle_alpha   90.00
_cell.angle_beta   90.00
_cell.angle_gamma   90.00
#
_symmetry.space_group_name_H-M   'P 1'
#
loop_
_entity.id
_entity.type
_entity.pdbx_description
1 polymer ?
#
loop_
_entity_poly.entity_id
_entity_poly.type
_entity_poly.pdbx_seq_one_letter_code
_entity_poly.pdbx_strand_id
1 'polypeptide(L)'
;MLLPGPKLATCLPTFKTLMSIHPFLRPFACGCDLSTASQPSLSLSLSLQYIADAIDPPYLPLGLSEYPDNLRMSVSYKYWDDCVEPEDMESMWMDAEVRKEWNDVGEMMGQKVHLSRDPDGEPYVTQVEMKAVAKIVVHRHFNSQLDPDMICAIAEISSGRQIVAQQYDQKNKEIRIGIMQVVPEIAEWLVRELGYRNFNIEGNPALLYRPFINVYFGAAYIKWLSCCDGKERSEEFVIRSYKGGIKKASHKSTRDYFQRYLSVRESLTPKREQGMYDNNSFSRETLSTRTIAGEEWSYWDSRVSPPDMEELWNNPNVLMEWTKSGERRGKVRFSHNSENKPYLSRVEVKAVAEIIISRYFSSRGVQSTALAALAEVVGMRFVNGVRARTGLMGIDYATAAWLYKDLGYRAYEVKSVDDLYNPFVSMYFGAAYLSWLSEYEGRQRSHNFIIQAYLGGPEKVNLQETGPFWTKFQEALSYYDDPKKDSGSCYIL
;
A
#
# COMPACT_ATOMS: atom_id res chain seq x y z
N MET A 1 -55.08 59.60 17.64
CA MET A 1 -54.25 58.76 16.75
C MET A 1 -53.43 57.86 17.66
N LEU A 2 -53.82 56.60 17.89
CA LEU A 2 -53.42 55.42 17.09
C LEU A 2 -51.89 55.45 16.89
N LEU A 3 -51.04 54.60 17.46
CA LEU A 3 -51.08 53.16 17.78
C LEU A 3 -49.81 52.80 18.62
N PRO A 4 -49.58 51.53 19.04
CA PRO A 4 -49.08 51.10 20.36
C PRO A 4 -47.61 50.61 20.33
N GLY A 5 -46.90 50.33 21.44
CA GLY A 5 -47.07 49.20 22.39
C GLY A 5 -46.28 47.94 21.95
N PRO A 6 -45.42 47.34 22.80
CA PRO A 6 -44.37 46.37 22.43
C PRO A 6 -44.85 44.91 22.42
N LYS A 7 -44.13 44.02 21.73
CA LYS A 7 -44.25 42.56 21.91
C LYS A 7 -42.90 41.89 22.14
N LEU A 8 -42.88 41.16 23.27
CA LEU A 8 -41.90 40.21 23.78
C LEU A 8 -41.76 38.93 22.93
N ALA A 9 -40.59 38.30 23.00
CA ALA A 9 -40.35 36.88 23.34
C ALA A 9 -38.83 36.63 23.41
N THR A 10 -38.19 36.54 24.59
CA THR A 10 -37.82 35.29 25.34
C THR A 10 -36.91 34.34 24.54
N CYS A 11 -35.77 33.83 24.97
CA CYS A 11 -35.13 33.73 26.29
C CYS A 11 -33.59 33.58 26.13
N LEU A 12 -32.89 33.94 27.20
CA LEU A 12 -31.44 33.97 27.42
C LEU A 12 -30.94 32.60 28.01
N PRO A 13 -29.65 32.41 28.36
CA PRO A 13 -28.79 31.26 28.02
C PRO A 13 -28.49 30.35 29.24
N THR A 14 -27.75 29.24 29.07
CA THR A 14 -26.55 28.90 29.90
C THR A 14 -25.89 27.55 29.60
N PHE A 15 -24.55 27.61 29.69
CA PHE A 15 -23.51 26.62 30.03
C PHE A 15 -23.87 25.35 30.85
N LYS A 16 -23.07 24.29 30.60
CA LYS A 16 -22.47 23.23 31.48
C LYS A 16 -22.58 21.84 30.81
N THR A 17 -21.71 20.84 30.95
CA THR A 17 -20.36 20.59 31.50
C THR A 17 -20.04 19.11 31.15
N LEU A 18 -18.74 18.79 31.03
CA LEU A 18 -18.11 17.45 31.11
C LEU A 18 -18.88 16.35 31.87
N MET A 19 -18.80 15.09 31.38
CA MET A 19 -18.47 13.93 32.21
C MET A 19 -17.94 12.75 31.39
N SER A 20 -16.81 12.22 31.88
CA SER A 20 -16.17 10.93 31.60
C SER A 20 -17.04 9.76 32.09
N ILE A 21 -16.70 8.52 31.70
CA ILE A 21 -16.58 7.29 32.55
C ILE A 21 -16.90 6.00 31.75
N HIS A 22 -15.87 5.16 31.55
CA HIS A 22 -15.93 3.67 31.48
C HIS A 22 -16.40 3.10 32.83
N PRO A 23 -17.14 1.97 32.95
CA PRO A 23 -16.52 0.62 32.99
C PRO A 23 -17.45 -0.52 32.44
N PHE A 24 -16.99 -1.76 32.13
CA PHE A 24 -16.82 -2.86 33.09
C PHE A 24 -16.19 -4.13 32.48
N LEU A 25 -15.42 -4.86 33.31
CA LEU A 25 -14.89 -6.23 33.13
C LEU A 25 -15.67 -7.23 34.03
N ARG A 26 -16.19 -8.34 33.43
CA ARG A 26 -16.36 -9.78 33.86
C ARG A 26 -16.96 -10.15 35.27
N PRO A 27 -17.30 -11.43 35.62
CA PRO A 27 -17.72 -12.67 34.90
C PRO A 27 -18.94 -13.44 35.54
N PHE A 28 -19.39 -14.56 34.91
CA PHE A 28 -20.00 -15.83 35.42
C PHE A 28 -21.29 -16.37 34.74
N ALA A 29 -21.10 -17.52 34.06
CA ALA A 29 -21.83 -18.81 34.03
C ALA A 29 -23.38 -18.98 33.99
N CYS A 30 -23.78 -19.79 32.97
CA CYS A 30 -24.77 -20.89 32.92
C CYS A 30 -26.29 -20.63 32.79
N GLY A 31 -26.90 -21.19 31.72
CA GLY A 31 -28.29 -21.68 31.73
C GLY A 31 -29.19 -21.36 30.50
N CYS A 32 -29.24 -22.30 29.54
CA CYS A 32 -30.31 -22.75 28.62
C CYS A 32 -31.37 -21.81 27.97
N ASP A 33 -31.44 -21.92 26.63
CA ASP A 33 -32.57 -21.99 25.68
C ASP A 33 -33.77 -21.01 25.72
N LEU A 34 -33.97 -20.21 24.66
CA LEU A 34 -34.93 -20.46 23.55
C LEU A 34 -35.02 -19.29 22.55
N SER A 35 -35.00 -19.66 21.26
CA SER A 35 -35.56 -19.07 20.02
C SER A 35 -35.99 -17.59 19.89
N THR A 36 -35.61 -17.07 18.71
CA THR A 36 -36.26 -16.04 17.85
C THR A 36 -36.28 -14.58 18.29
N ALA A 37 -35.46 -13.74 17.64
CA ALA A 37 -35.90 -12.54 16.92
C ALA A 37 -34.71 -11.80 16.26
N SER A 38 -34.82 -11.62 14.94
CA SER A 38 -34.38 -10.50 14.10
C SER A 38 -33.33 -9.46 14.57
N GLN A 39 -32.33 -9.29 13.69
CA GLN A 39 -31.43 -8.13 13.45
C GLN A 39 -30.19 -7.95 14.35
N PRO A 40 -29.03 -7.72 13.72
CA PRO A 40 -28.63 -6.33 13.46
C PRO A 40 -28.17 -6.13 12.00
N SER A 41 -29.03 -5.58 11.13
CA SER A 41 -28.62 -5.15 9.78
C SER A 41 -28.24 -3.67 9.70
N LEU A 42 -28.42 -2.91 10.79
CA LEU A 42 -28.17 -1.47 10.83
C LEU A 42 -26.75 -1.11 11.30
N SER A 43 -26.07 -1.94 12.11
CA SER A 43 -24.66 -1.69 12.46
C SER A 43 -23.70 -2.09 11.33
N LEU A 44 -24.05 -3.10 10.54
CA LEU A 44 -23.29 -3.56 9.37
C LEU A 44 -23.29 -2.53 8.22
N SER A 45 -24.42 -1.84 7.98
CA SER A 45 -24.49 -0.79 6.96
C SER A 45 -23.73 0.47 7.39
N LEU A 46 -23.77 0.85 8.66
CA LEU A 46 -23.01 2.00 9.18
C LEU A 46 -21.48 1.75 9.14
N SER A 47 -21.04 0.51 9.34
CA SER A 47 -19.61 0.15 9.31
C SER A 47 -19.04 0.16 7.89
N LEU A 48 -19.79 -0.35 6.90
CA LEU A 48 -19.39 -0.31 5.49
C LEU A 48 -19.55 1.09 4.87
N GLN A 49 -20.58 1.84 5.27
CA GLN A 49 -20.73 3.25 4.90
C GLN A 49 -19.57 4.11 5.43
N TYR A 50 -19.04 3.81 6.62
CA TYR A 50 -17.86 4.49 7.16
C TYR A 50 -16.57 4.19 6.37
N ILE A 51 -16.45 2.99 5.78
CA ILE A 51 -15.31 2.60 4.94
C ILE A 51 -15.45 3.19 3.52
N ALA A 52 -16.67 3.26 2.98
CA ALA A 52 -16.95 3.83 1.66
C ALA A 52 -16.96 5.37 1.64
N ASP A 53 -17.32 6.03 2.75
CA ASP A 53 -17.26 7.49 2.88
C ASP A 53 -15.86 8.00 3.28
N ALA A 54 -14.93 7.10 3.61
CA ALA A 54 -13.50 7.39 3.88
C ALA A 54 -12.61 7.41 2.61
N ILE A 55 -13.21 7.54 1.43
CA ILE A 55 -12.51 7.50 0.13
C ILE A 55 -11.80 8.82 -0.22
N ASP A 56 -12.09 9.92 0.48
CA ASP A 56 -11.19 11.07 0.55
C ASP A 56 -10.32 10.93 1.83
N PRO A 57 -8.98 11.13 1.80
CA PRO A 57 -8.26 11.42 3.04
C PRO A 57 -8.99 12.57 3.71
N PRO A 58 -9.18 12.57 5.04
CA PRO A 58 -10.12 13.47 5.69
C PRO A 58 -9.76 14.92 5.38
N TYR A 59 -10.49 15.54 4.44
CA TYR A 59 -10.62 16.99 4.32
C TYR A 59 -11.59 17.52 5.40
N LEU A 60 -11.56 16.90 6.59
CA LEU A 60 -12.27 17.39 7.75
C LEU A 60 -11.29 18.30 8.50
N PRO A 61 -11.62 19.59 8.66
CA PRO A 61 -10.85 20.46 9.53
C PRO A 61 -11.10 19.99 10.97
N LEU A 62 -10.28 19.05 11.45
CA LEU A 62 -10.02 19.00 12.89
C LEU A 62 -9.42 20.34 13.26
N GLY A 63 -10.01 20.98 14.27
CA GLY A 63 -9.76 22.37 14.62
C GLY A 63 -8.27 22.68 14.70
N LEU A 64 -7.85 23.72 13.97
CA LEU A 64 -6.58 24.41 14.16
C LEU A 64 -6.41 24.78 15.63
N SER A 65 -5.52 24.06 16.31
CA SER A 65 -4.84 24.42 17.56
C SER A 65 -3.95 23.21 17.89
N GLU A 66 -2.77 23.03 17.31
CA GLU A 66 -1.49 23.42 17.97
C GLU A 66 -0.28 23.00 17.10
N TYR A 67 -0.19 23.41 15.83
CA TYR A 67 1.10 23.33 15.11
C TYR A 67 1.67 24.73 14.95
N PRO A 68 2.41 25.23 15.97
CA PRO A 68 2.98 26.56 15.91
C PRO A 68 4.01 26.66 14.77
N ASP A 69 4.18 27.85 14.21
CA ASP A 69 5.30 28.25 13.32
C ASP A 69 6.69 27.88 13.90
N ASN A 70 6.75 27.50 15.19
CA ASN A 70 7.93 26.99 15.90
C ASN A 70 8.43 25.61 15.42
N LEU A 71 7.67 24.83 14.65
CA LEU A 71 8.12 23.52 14.15
C LEU A 71 9.40 23.63 13.31
N ARG A 72 9.43 24.54 12.33
CA ARG A 72 10.62 24.80 11.51
C ARG A 72 11.77 25.39 12.33
N MET A 73 11.49 26.30 13.27
CA MET A 73 12.53 26.95 14.09
C MET A 73 13.28 25.99 15.02
N SER A 74 12.72 24.81 15.30
CA SER A 74 13.34 23.78 16.15
C SER A 74 14.19 22.76 15.39
N VAL A 75 14.13 22.74 14.05
CA VAL A 75 14.76 21.72 13.21
C VAL A 75 15.88 22.34 12.38
N SER A 76 17.12 22.15 12.83
CA SER A 76 18.33 22.54 12.11
C SER A 76 19.24 21.33 11.98
N TYR A 77 19.38 20.81 10.77
CA TYR A 77 20.29 19.70 10.49
C TYR A 77 21.58 20.24 9.90
N LYS A 78 22.71 19.80 10.46
CA LYS A 78 24.03 20.08 9.90
C LYS A 78 24.60 18.85 9.20
N TYR A 79 24.33 17.68 9.77
CA TYR A 79 24.81 16.40 9.29
C TYR A 79 23.65 15.50 8.88
N TRP A 80 23.90 14.59 7.93
CA TRP A 80 22.98 13.50 7.59
C TRP A 80 22.65 12.65 8.83
N ASP A 81 23.65 12.41 9.68
CA ASP A 81 23.53 11.70 10.96
C ASP A 81 22.54 12.36 11.94
N ASP A 82 22.22 13.65 11.77
CA ASP A 82 21.27 14.34 12.64
C ASP A 82 19.82 14.06 12.23
N CYS A 83 19.57 13.57 11.00
CA CYS A 83 18.22 13.41 10.43
C CYS A 83 17.91 12.02 9.87
N VAL A 84 18.83 11.06 9.98
CA VAL A 84 18.73 9.71 9.39
C VAL A 84 19.13 8.64 10.40
N GLU A 85 18.49 7.46 10.34
CA GLU A 85 18.80 6.34 11.24
C GLU A 85 20.16 5.70 10.87
N PRO A 86 20.87 5.05 11.82
CA PRO A 86 22.17 4.43 11.53
C PRO A 86 22.13 3.41 10.36
N GLU A 87 21.06 2.63 10.27
CA GLU A 87 20.87 1.63 9.20
C GLU A 87 20.66 2.27 7.82
N ASP A 88 19.99 3.42 7.77
CA ASP A 88 19.82 4.22 6.56
C ASP A 88 21.17 4.84 6.14
N MET A 89 21.93 5.37 7.11
CA MET A 89 23.28 5.91 6.87
C MET A 89 24.23 4.86 6.32
N GLU A 90 24.22 3.65 6.88
CA GLU A 90 25.01 2.54 6.37
C GLU A 90 24.65 2.22 4.91
N SER A 91 23.37 2.18 4.58
CA SER A 91 22.94 1.92 3.20
C SER A 91 23.29 3.04 2.23
N MET A 92 23.29 4.30 2.67
CA MET A 92 23.81 5.41 1.87
C MET A 92 25.31 5.22 1.57
N TRP A 93 26.12 4.81 2.55
CA TRP A 93 27.54 4.49 2.34
C TRP A 93 27.78 3.28 1.44
N MET A 94 26.84 2.34 1.38
CA MET A 94 26.92 1.17 0.50
C MET A 94 26.55 1.50 -0.95
N ASP A 95 25.81 2.58 -1.21
CA ASP A 95 25.55 3.05 -2.57
C ASP A 95 26.83 3.62 -3.20
N ALA A 96 27.22 3.08 -4.34
CA ALA A 96 28.49 3.40 -4.97
C ALA A 96 28.57 4.85 -5.48
N GLU A 97 27.44 5.42 -5.91
CA GLU A 97 27.39 6.80 -6.42
C GLU A 97 27.46 7.79 -5.25
N VAL A 98 26.70 7.53 -4.18
CA VAL A 98 26.74 8.36 -2.95
C VAL A 98 28.11 8.31 -2.30
N ARG A 99 28.66 7.11 -2.09
CA ARG A 99 30.00 6.95 -1.50
C ARG A 99 31.07 7.69 -2.30
N LYS A 100 30.96 7.67 -3.63
CA LYS A 100 31.88 8.44 -4.49
C LYS A 100 31.70 9.94 -4.26
N GLU A 101 30.46 10.45 -4.30
CA GLU A 101 30.17 11.87 -4.08
C GLU A 101 30.68 12.35 -2.72
N TRP A 102 30.46 11.59 -1.66
CA TRP A 102 30.95 11.90 -0.31
C TRP A 102 32.47 11.85 -0.20
N ASN A 103 33.12 10.82 -0.77
CA ASN A 103 34.59 10.74 -0.79
C ASN A 103 35.23 11.90 -1.57
N ASP A 104 34.62 12.35 -2.67
CA ASP A 104 35.13 13.43 -3.53
C ASP A 104 35.19 14.78 -2.77
N VAL A 105 34.34 14.96 -1.75
CA VAL A 105 34.35 16.14 -0.86
C VAL A 105 35.04 15.89 0.49
N GLY A 106 35.68 14.72 0.67
CA GLY A 106 36.50 14.40 1.82
C GLY A 106 35.75 13.84 3.04
N GLU A 107 34.48 13.44 2.87
CA GLU A 107 33.72 12.75 3.92
C GLU A 107 34.23 11.31 4.07
N MET A 108 34.20 10.78 5.30
CA MET A 108 34.72 9.45 5.60
C MET A 108 33.72 8.60 6.38
N MET A 109 33.60 7.32 6.02
CA MET A 109 32.74 6.38 6.72
C MET A 109 33.15 6.28 8.21
N GLY A 110 32.15 6.36 9.09
CA GLY A 110 32.36 6.41 10.55
C GLY A 110 32.55 7.82 11.12
N GLN A 111 32.61 8.85 10.29
CA GLN A 111 32.47 10.25 10.69
C GLN A 111 31.09 10.79 10.29
N LYS A 112 30.69 11.90 10.92
CA LYS A 112 29.43 12.58 10.57
C LYS A 112 29.55 13.20 9.19
N VAL A 113 28.56 12.99 8.33
CA VAL A 113 28.55 13.48 6.94
C VAL A 113 27.80 14.80 6.85
N HIS A 114 28.40 15.84 6.28
CA HIS A 114 27.74 17.13 6.16
C HIS A 114 26.60 17.11 5.13
N LEU A 115 25.54 17.86 5.42
CA LEU A 115 24.49 18.14 4.44
C LEU A 115 24.92 19.25 3.47
N SER A 116 24.57 19.08 2.20
CA SER A 116 24.74 20.11 1.17
C SER A 116 23.89 21.35 1.48
N ARG A 117 24.37 22.53 1.08
CA ARG A 117 23.75 23.84 1.36
C ARG A 117 23.52 24.60 0.06
N ASP A 118 22.30 25.07 -0.15
CA ASP A 118 21.98 25.90 -1.31
C ASP A 118 22.60 27.31 -1.16
N PRO A 119 22.54 28.19 -2.18
CA PRO A 119 23.10 29.54 -2.08
C PRO A 119 22.53 30.38 -0.93
N ASP A 120 21.33 30.05 -0.45
CA ASP A 120 20.67 30.71 0.68
C ASP A 120 21.08 30.09 2.04
N GLY A 121 21.89 29.02 2.01
CA GLY A 121 22.38 28.31 3.19
C GLY A 121 21.41 27.27 3.75
N GLU A 122 20.33 26.97 3.04
CA GLU A 122 19.35 25.95 3.45
C GLU A 122 19.84 24.54 3.10
N PRO A 123 19.64 23.55 3.97
CA PRO A 123 20.10 22.19 3.73
C PRO A 123 19.23 21.51 2.66
N TYR A 124 19.88 20.92 1.67
CA TYR A 124 19.25 20.15 0.60
C TYR A 124 20.00 18.84 0.35
N VAL A 125 19.34 17.89 -0.31
CA VAL A 125 19.97 16.64 -0.75
C VAL A 125 20.39 16.74 -2.21
N THR A 126 21.57 16.23 -2.55
CA THR A 126 22.01 16.18 -3.95
C THR A 126 21.12 15.25 -4.78
N GLN A 127 21.28 15.28 -6.11
CA GLN A 127 20.51 14.41 -6.98
C GLN A 127 20.91 12.93 -6.77
N VAL A 128 22.18 12.69 -6.47
CA VAL A 128 22.74 11.36 -6.20
C VAL A 128 22.19 10.83 -4.88
N GLU A 129 22.26 11.65 -3.82
CA GLU A 129 21.69 11.32 -2.51
C GLU A 129 20.19 11.07 -2.59
N MET A 130 19.43 11.94 -3.25
CA MET A 130 17.98 11.78 -3.42
C MET A 130 17.63 10.47 -4.12
N LYS A 131 18.41 10.10 -5.16
CA LYS A 131 18.22 8.85 -5.89
C LYS A 131 18.51 7.64 -5.01
N ALA A 132 19.54 7.69 -4.17
CA ALA A 132 19.82 6.64 -3.20
C ALA A 132 18.72 6.52 -2.15
N VAL A 133 18.27 7.62 -1.53
CA VAL A 133 17.15 7.62 -0.57
C VAL A 133 15.90 6.99 -1.20
N ALA A 134 15.54 7.40 -2.42
CA ALA A 134 14.40 6.84 -3.13
C ALA A 134 14.56 5.33 -3.38
N LYS A 135 15.73 4.89 -3.87
CA LYS A 135 16.02 3.46 -4.11
C LYS A 135 15.93 2.65 -2.82
N ILE A 136 16.55 3.11 -1.73
CA ILE A 136 16.58 2.41 -0.45
C ILE A 136 15.17 2.29 0.13
N VAL A 137 14.40 3.40 0.17
CA VAL A 137 13.02 3.39 0.67
C VAL A 137 12.14 2.46 -0.14
N VAL A 138 12.20 2.55 -1.48
CA VAL A 138 11.43 1.69 -2.39
C VAL A 138 11.80 0.22 -2.22
N HIS A 139 13.08 -0.08 -2.09
CA HIS A 139 13.56 -1.44 -1.90
C HIS A 139 13.06 -2.03 -0.58
N ARG A 140 13.25 -1.31 0.54
CA ARG A 140 12.93 -1.80 1.89
C ARG A 140 11.44 -1.89 2.18
N HIS A 141 10.65 -0.93 1.72
CA HIS A 141 9.25 -0.79 2.16
C HIS A 141 8.22 -1.04 1.08
N PHE A 142 8.63 -1.00 -0.20
CA PHE A 142 7.71 -1.13 -1.33
C PHE A 142 8.09 -2.27 -2.27
N ASN A 143 9.11 -3.06 -1.93
CA ASN A 143 9.62 -4.19 -2.71
C ASN A 143 9.75 -3.88 -4.22
N SER A 144 10.27 -2.69 -4.54
CA SER A 144 10.47 -2.24 -5.92
C SER A 144 9.19 -2.07 -6.76
N GLN A 145 8.03 -1.85 -6.12
CA GLN A 145 6.75 -1.59 -6.81
C GLN A 145 6.59 -0.15 -7.32
N LEU A 146 7.48 0.75 -6.92
CA LEU A 146 7.48 2.16 -7.31
C LEU A 146 8.75 2.51 -8.07
N ASP A 147 8.64 3.48 -8.99
CA ASP A 147 9.76 4.00 -9.76
C ASP A 147 10.53 5.05 -8.92
N PRO A 148 11.81 4.82 -8.56
CA PRO A 148 12.60 5.80 -7.82
C PRO A 148 12.76 7.13 -8.55
N ASP A 149 12.78 7.14 -9.89
CA ASP A 149 12.94 8.37 -10.67
C ASP A 149 11.66 9.24 -10.60
N MET A 150 10.49 8.61 -10.46
CA MET A 150 9.22 9.32 -10.19
C MET A 150 9.27 10.02 -8.82
N ILE A 151 9.77 9.34 -7.79
CA ILE A 151 9.94 9.92 -6.45
C ILE A 151 10.93 11.09 -6.48
N CYS A 152 12.07 10.92 -7.15
CA CYS A 152 13.08 11.97 -7.32
C CYS A 152 12.51 13.19 -8.05
N ALA A 153 11.76 12.99 -9.12
CA ALA A 153 11.14 14.09 -9.86
C ALA A 153 10.09 14.83 -9.03
N ILE A 154 9.30 14.13 -8.20
CA ILE A 154 8.35 14.77 -7.28
C ILE A 154 9.10 15.58 -6.21
N ALA A 155 10.17 15.03 -5.63
CA ALA A 155 11.00 15.74 -4.64
C ALA A 155 11.57 17.05 -5.21
N GLU A 156 12.11 17.01 -6.43
CA GLU A 156 12.65 18.17 -7.14
C GLU A 156 11.58 19.27 -7.34
N ILE A 157 10.42 18.94 -7.92
CA ILE A 157 9.40 19.96 -8.22
C ILE A 157 8.62 20.44 -6.99
N SER A 158 8.64 19.68 -5.89
CA SER A 158 7.89 19.99 -4.67
C SER A 158 8.67 20.93 -3.74
N SER A 159 9.95 20.65 -3.52
CA SER A 159 10.79 21.34 -2.54
C SER A 159 12.16 21.76 -3.08
N GLY A 160 12.52 21.40 -4.31
CA GLY A 160 13.90 21.54 -4.79
C GLY A 160 14.88 20.69 -3.99
N ARG A 161 14.42 19.52 -3.48
CA ARG A 161 15.20 18.62 -2.59
C ARG A 161 15.60 19.24 -1.24
N GLN A 162 14.95 20.33 -0.82
CA GLN A 162 15.18 20.93 0.49
C GLN A 162 14.59 20.08 1.63
N ILE A 163 15.39 19.80 2.65
CA ILE A 163 15.02 18.90 3.76
C ILE A 163 14.02 19.56 4.70
N VAL A 164 14.27 20.82 5.05
CA VAL A 164 13.47 21.61 6.00
C VAL A 164 12.37 22.42 5.31
N ALA A 165 12.02 22.05 4.07
CA ALA A 165 10.99 22.74 3.30
C ALA A 165 9.64 22.67 3.99
N GLN A 166 8.99 23.82 4.15
CA GLN A 166 7.64 23.93 4.66
C GLN A 166 6.85 24.90 3.79
N GLN A 167 5.69 24.47 3.33
CA GLN A 167 4.76 25.33 2.58
C GLN A 167 3.40 25.30 3.26
N TYR A 168 2.81 26.49 3.44
CA TYR A 168 1.45 26.63 3.90
C TYR A 168 0.53 26.90 2.71
N ASP A 169 -0.42 25.99 2.46
CA ASP A 169 -1.49 26.20 1.49
C ASP A 169 -2.63 26.96 2.18
N GLN A 170 -2.65 28.28 2.01
CA GLN A 170 -3.67 29.15 2.59
C GLN A 170 -5.09 28.78 2.16
N LYS A 171 -5.27 28.23 0.95
CA LYS A 171 -6.58 27.88 0.41
C LYS A 171 -7.17 26.67 1.12
N ASN A 172 -6.36 25.64 1.35
CA ASN A 172 -6.79 24.42 2.01
C ASN A 172 -6.53 24.44 3.52
N LYS A 173 -5.80 25.45 4.02
CA LYS A 173 -5.30 25.57 5.40
C LYS A 173 -4.45 24.36 5.81
N GLU A 174 -3.59 23.91 4.90
CA GLU A 174 -2.75 22.73 5.09
C GLU A 174 -1.28 23.13 5.19
N ILE A 175 -0.53 22.47 6.07
CA ILE A 175 0.93 22.55 6.11
C ILE A 175 1.50 21.35 5.36
N ARG A 176 2.46 21.59 4.48
CA ARG A 176 3.23 20.57 3.77
C ARG A 176 4.67 20.60 4.24
N ILE A 177 5.20 19.44 4.59
CA ILE A 177 6.49 19.30 5.27
C ILE A 177 7.44 18.43 4.45
N GLY A 178 8.72 18.80 4.44
CA GLY A 178 9.84 18.00 3.98
C GLY A 178 9.98 17.91 2.45
N ILE A 179 10.88 17.03 2.03
CA ILE A 179 11.35 16.93 0.63
C ILE A 179 10.21 16.67 -0.37
N MET A 180 9.25 15.81 -0.03
CA MET A 180 8.11 15.47 -0.86
C MET A 180 6.83 16.24 -0.49
N GLN A 181 6.93 17.25 0.38
CA GLN A 181 5.81 18.13 0.76
C GLN A 181 4.57 17.36 1.23
N VAL A 182 4.80 16.37 2.10
CA VAL A 182 3.77 15.51 2.69
C VAL A 182 2.96 16.30 3.72
N VAL A 183 1.64 16.13 3.69
CA VAL A 183 0.71 16.72 4.66
C VAL A 183 0.65 15.79 5.89
N PRO A 184 0.86 16.29 7.12
CA PRO A 184 0.84 15.46 8.34
C PRO A 184 -0.40 14.58 8.47
N GLU A 185 -1.58 15.13 8.18
CA GLU A 185 -2.85 14.43 8.25
C GLU A 185 -2.94 13.27 7.25
N ILE A 186 -2.31 13.40 6.08
CA ILE A 186 -2.21 12.31 5.10
C ILE A 186 -1.30 11.21 5.65
N ALA A 187 -0.16 11.58 6.24
CA ALA A 187 0.77 10.60 6.79
C ALA A 187 0.14 9.83 7.98
N GLU A 188 -0.56 10.52 8.88
CA GLU A 188 -1.32 9.87 9.96
C GLU A 188 -2.43 8.96 9.44
N TRP A 189 -3.16 9.40 8.39
CA TRP A 189 -4.15 8.57 7.72
C TRP A 189 -3.54 7.31 7.08
N LEU A 190 -2.36 7.41 6.45
CA LEU A 190 -1.63 6.26 5.92
C LEU A 190 -1.24 5.24 7.02
N VAL A 191 -0.82 5.73 8.19
CA VAL A 191 -0.49 4.87 9.35
C VAL A 191 -1.74 4.17 9.88
N ARG A 192 -2.82 4.92 10.08
CA ARG A 192 -4.03 4.45 10.77
C ARG A 192 -4.88 3.56 9.88
N GLU A 193 -5.18 4.02 8.67
CA GLU A 193 -6.13 3.37 7.76
C GLU A 193 -5.45 2.37 6.82
N LEU A 194 -4.23 2.66 6.34
CA LEU A 194 -3.55 1.83 5.33
C LEU A 194 -2.41 0.96 5.88
N GLY A 195 -2.09 1.05 7.17
CA GLY A 195 -1.14 0.15 7.82
C GLY A 195 0.33 0.42 7.51
N TYR A 196 0.67 1.62 7.01
CA TYR A 196 2.05 2.07 6.79
C TYR A 196 2.70 2.47 8.13
N ARG A 197 3.20 1.48 8.87
CA ARG A 197 3.58 1.63 10.30
C ARG A 197 5.08 1.52 10.57
N ASN A 198 5.94 1.55 9.54
CA ASN A 198 7.39 1.45 9.74
C ASN A 198 7.96 2.65 10.51
N PHE A 199 7.27 3.80 10.47
CA PHE A 199 7.62 4.99 11.26
C PHE A 199 6.43 5.44 12.08
N ASN A 200 6.64 5.64 13.39
CA ASN A 200 5.62 6.21 14.27
C ASN A 200 5.74 7.74 14.26
N ILE A 201 4.80 8.40 13.58
CA ILE A 201 4.74 9.86 13.49
C ILE A 201 3.60 10.47 14.31
N GLU A 202 2.83 9.63 15.03
CA GLU A 202 1.66 10.07 15.78
C GLU A 202 2.04 11.14 16.82
N GLY A 203 1.43 12.32 16.70
CA GLY A 203 1.69 13.45 17.60
C GLY A 203 3.05 14.14 17.40
N ASN A 204 3.85 13.77 16.38
CA ASN A 204 5.13 14.41 16.10
C ASN A 204 5.38 14.59 14.59
N PRO A 205 4.77 15.60 13.96
CA PRO A 205 4.96 15.86 12.53
C PRO A 205 6.35 16.37 12.17
N ALA A 206 7.19 16.78 13.15
CA ALA A 206 8.57 17.19 12.90
C ALA A 206 9.41 16.05 12.29
N LEU A 207 9.01 14.80 12.52
CA LEU A 207 9.63 13.64 11.89
C LEU A 207 9.52 13.67 10.36
N LEU A 208 8.56 14.40 9.79
CA LEU A 208 8.44 14.56 8.34
C LEU A 208 9.53 15.46 7.74
N TYR A 209 10.36 16.14 8.52
CA TYR A 209 11.58 16.77 8.00
C TYR A 209 12.70 15.75 7.75
N ARG A 210 12.60 14.53 8.28
CA ARG A 210 13.61 13.49 8.06
C ARG A 210 13.44 12.91 6.65
N PRO A 211 14.48 12.90 5.79
CA PRO A 211 14.35 12.52 4.39
C PRO A 211 13.71 11.15 4.16
N PHE A 212 14.18 10.10 4.85
CA PHE A 212 13.68 8.73 4.69
C PHE A 212 12.21 8.58 5.10
N ILE A 213 11.81 9.21 6.22
CA ILE A 213 10.43 9.19 6.71
C ILE A 213 9.50 9.93 5.73
N ASN A 214 9.92 11.11 5.28
CA ASN A 214 9.15 11.89 4.33
C ASN A 214 8.94 11.16 3.00
N VAL A 215 10.01 10.56 2.48
CA VAL A 215 9.99 9.79 1.24
C VAL A 215 9.15 8.52 1.39
N TYR A 216 9.20 7.85 2.53
CA TYR A 216 8.34 6.70 2.83
C TYR A 216 6.85 7.06 2.74
N PHE A 217 6.41 8.13 3.40
CA PHE A 217 5.00 8.53 3.33
C PHE A 217 4.60 9.11 1.97
N GLY A 218 5.50 9.85 1.31
CA GLY A 218 5.28 10.31 -0.07
C GLY A 218 5.11 9.14 -1.05
N ALA A 219 5.96 8.12 -0.95
CA ALA A 219 5.88 6.89 -1.73
C ALA A 219 4.61 6.08 -1.43
N ALA A 220 4.23 5.95 -0.16
CA ALA A 220 2.98 5.31 0.24
C ALA A 220 1.76 6.04 -0.34
N TYR A 221 1.76 7.37 -0.36
CA TYR A 221 0.69 8.16 -0.96
C TYR A 221 0.63 8.00 -2.49
N ILE A 222 1.79 7.98 -3.18
CA ILE A 222 1.87 7.68 -4.62
C ILE A 222 1.30 6.29 -4.91
N LYS A 223 1.67 5.27 -4.12
CA LYS A 223 1.15 3.91 -4.27
C LYS A 223 -0.37 3.88 -4.12
N TRP A 224 -0.92 4.54 -3.10
CA TRP A 224 -2.38 4.63 -2.93
C TRP A 224 -3.07 5.33 -4.11
N LEU A 225 -2.54 6.49 -4.55
CA LEU A 225 -3.08 7.23 -5.69
C LEU A 225 -3.12 6.41 -6.98
N SER A 226 -2.18 5.47 -7.17
CA SER A 226 -2.14 4.61 -8.35
C SER A 226 -3.33 3.64 -8.48
N CYS A 227 -4.13 3.46 -7.42
CA CYS A 227 -5.33 2.62 -7.43
C CYS A 227 -6.51 3.18 -6.61
N CYS A 228 -6.56 4.50 -6.40
CA CYS A 228 -7.64 5.09 -5.61
C CYS A 228 -9.03 4.84 -6.27
N ASP A 229 -10.05 4.70 -5.44
CA ASP A 229 -11.41 4.28 -5.80
C ASP A 229 -11.51 2.87 -6.42
N GLY A 230 -10.53 2.00 -6.15
CA GLY A 230 -10.48 0.64 -6.72
C GLY A 230 -10.23 0.64 -8.23
N LYS A 231 -9.69 1.74 -8.78
CA LYS A 231 -9.41 1.90 -10.21
C LYS A 231 -7.93 2.18 -10.39
N GLU A 232 -7.30 1.41 -11.26
CA GLU A 232 -5.94 1.71 -11.67
C GLU A 232 -5.87 3.07 -12.38
N ARG A 233 -4.87 3.88 -12.01
CA ARG A 233 -4.72 5.26 -12.48
C ARG A 233 -3.48 5.40 -13.35
N SER A 234 -3.57 6.31 -14.33
CA SER A 234 -2.41 6.71 -15.12
C SER A 234 -1.41 7.49 -14.28
N GLU A 235 -0.16 7.51 -14.73
CA GLU A 235 0.89 8.30 -14.08
C GLU A 235 0.53 9.79 -14.02
N GLU A 236 -0.04 10.35 -15.08
CA GLU A 236 -0.53 11.73 -15.08
C GLU A 236 -1.56 11.97 -13.98
N PHE A 237 -2.52 11.06 -13.82
CA PHE A 237 -3.52 11.17 -12.76
C PHE A 237 -2.83 11.20 -11.40
N VAL A 238 -1.92 10.26 -11.14
CA VAL A 238 -1.21 10.16 -9.86
C VAL A 238 -0.45 11.46 -9.54
N ILE A 239 0.35 11.97 -10.48
CA ILE A 239 1.15 13.18 -10.27
C ILE A 239 0.27 14.42 -10.04
N ARG A 240 -0.79 14.56 -10.83
CA ARG A 240 -1.71 15.71 -10.71
C ARG A 240 -2.52 15.64 -9.42
N SER A 241 -2.92 14.44 -9.01
CA SER A 241 -3.57 14.20 -7.72
C SER A 241 -2.64 14.43 -6.54
N TYR A 242 -1.36 14.07 -6.65
CA TYR A 242 -0.38 14.32 -5.59
C TYR A 242 -0.31 15.82 -5.23
N LYS A 243 -0.35 16.69 -6.25
CA LYS A 243 -0.38 18.15 -6.04
C LYS A 243 -1.75 18.69 -5.60
N GLY A 244 -2.83 18.21 -6.21
CA GLY A 244 -4.15 18.88 -6.14
C GLY A 244 -5.27 18.13 -5.42
N GLY A 245 -5.04 16.88 -5.03
CA GLY A 245 -6.07 15.92 -4.63
C GLY A 245 -6.75 15.26 -5.84
N ILE A 246 -7.44 14.13 -5.60
CA ILE A 246 -8.09 13.31 -6.64
C ILE A 246 -9.09 14.10 -7.50
N LYS A 247 -9.82 15.05 -6.89
CA LYS A 247 -10.80 15.91 -7.57
C LYS A 247 -10.17 16.90 -8.56
N LYS A 248 -8.87 17.20 -8.41
CA LYS A 248 -8.14 18.12 -9.30
C LYS A 248 -7.21 17.40 -10.27
N ALA A 249 -7.30 16.08 -10.37
CA ALA A 249 -6.45 15.28 -11.25
C ALA A 249 -6.51 15.72 -12.72
N SER A 250 -7.68 16.16 -13.20
CA SER A 250 -7.88 16.66 -14.57
C SER A 250 -7.95 18.20 -14.67
N HIS A 251 -7.89 18.92 -13.53
CA HIS A 251 -8.09 20.36 -13.49
C HIS A 251 -6.89 21.17 -14.02
N LYS A 252 -7.12 22.29 -14.72
CA LYS A 252 -6.06 23.11 -15.35
C LYS A 252 -4.96 23.55 -14.38
N SER A 253 -5.29 23.76 -13.10
CA SER A 253 -4.33 24.20 -12.07
C SER A 253 -3.21 23.19 -11.78
N THR A 254 -3.39 21.91 -12.09
CA THR A 254 -2.37 20.86 -11.87
C THR A 254 -1.53 20.58 -13.11
N ARG A 255 -1.85 21.21 -14.25
CA ARG A 255 -1.18 20.97 -15.54
C ARG A 255 0.28 21.42 -15.52
N ASP A 256 0.55 22.60 -14.98
CA ASP A 256 1.92 23.13 -14.88
C ASP A 256 2.83 22.23 -14.02
N TYR A 257 2.28 21.73 -12.91
CA TYR A 257 2.98 20.79 -12.04
C TYR A 257 3.37 19.50 -12.79
N PHE A 258 2.44 18.94 -13.58
CA PHE A 258 2.72 17.76 -14.39
C PHE A 258 3.74 18.02 -15.50
N GLN A 259 3.70 19.20 -16.14
CA GLN A 259 4.69 19.56 -17.16
C GLN A 259 6.10 19.67 -16.57
N ARG A 260 6.23 20.28 -15.39
CA ARG A 260 7.50 20.35 -14.66
C ARG A 260 7.99 18.96 -14.26
N TYR A 261 7.10 18.10 -13.78
CA TYR A 261 7.40 16.70 -13.49
C TYR A 261 7.99 15.97 -14.70
N LEU A 262 7.35 16.05 -15.87
CA LEU A 262 7.85 15.41 -17.09
C LEU A 262 9.24 15.91 -17.47
N SER A 263 9.45 17.23 -17.42
CA SER A 263 10.75 17.85 -17.73
C SER A 263 11.88 17.36 -16.81
N VAL A 264 11.61 17.19 -15.52
CA VAL A 264 12.61 16.66 -14.58
C VAL A 264 12.80 15.16 -14.81
N ARG A 265 11.73 14.40 -14.97
CA ARG A 265 11.84 12.95 -15.17
C ARG A 265 12.64 12.59 -16.43
N GLU A 266 12.47 13.35 -17.50
CA GLU A 266 13.26 13.20 -18.73
C GLU A 266 14.76 13.48 -18.51
N SER A 267 15.12 14.39 -17.60
CA SER A 267 16.54 14.68 -17.28
C SER A 267 17.18 13.63 -16.37
N LEU A 268 16.38 12.94 -15.55
CA LEU A 268 16.84 11.83 -14.70
C LEU A 268 17.05 10.52 -15.47
N THR A 269 16.34 10.36 -16.60
CA THR A 269 16.46 9.18 -17.45
C THR A 269 17.75 9.27 -18.28
N PRO A 270 18.63 8.25 -18.27
CA PRO A 270 19.83 8.27 -19.10
C PRO A 270 19.44 8.37 -20.58
N LYS A 271 19.93 9.39 -21.30
CA LYS A 271 19.76 9.49 -22.75
C LYS A 271 20.48 8.32 -23.42
N ARG A 272 19.74 7.29 -23.85
CA ARG A 272 20.29 6.30 -24.79
C ARG A 272 20.44 6.94 -26.16
N GLU A 273 21.54 6.60 -26.82
CA GLU A 273 21.85 6.92 -28.21
C GLU A 273 20.67 6.55 -29.12
N GLN A 274 20.30 7.51 -29.95
CA GLN A 274 19.16 7.47 -30.85
C GLN A 274 19.46 6.54 -32.02
N GLY A 275 19.08 5.26 -31.90
CA GLY A 275 19.04 4.30 -32.99
C GLY A 275 17.59 4.05 -33.43
N MET A 276 17.29 4.37 -34.69
CA MET A 276 16.01 4.16 -35.38
C MET A 276 15.38 2.79 -35.08
N TYR A 277 14.06 2.71 -34.85
CA TYR A 277 13.08 1.87 -35.58
C TYR A 277 11.64 2.19 -35.13
N ASP A 278 10.71 1.84 -36.01
CA ASP A 278 9.38 2.39 -36.22
C ASP A 278 8.28 2.08 -35.19
N ASN A 279 7.19 2.83 -35.35
CA ASN A 279 5.92 2.82 -34.63
C ASN A 279 5.23 1.45 -34.46
N ASN A 280 4.46 1.36 -33.36
CA ASN A 280 3.50 0.33 -32.94
C ASN A 280 4.05 -0.89 -32.18
N SER A 281 4.19 -0.73 -30.86
CA SER A 281 3.85 -1.74 -29.85
C SER A 281 4.10 -1.13 -28.46
N PHE A 282 3.08 -1.10 -27.59
CA PHE A 282 3.25 -0.77 -26.18
C PHE A 282 4.06 -1.89 -25.50
N SER A 283 5.37 -1.72 -25.43
CA SER A 283 6.27 -2.49 -24.58
C SER A 283 7.28 -1.52 -23.98
N ARG A 284 6.99 -1.08 -22.75
CA ARG A 284 7.86 -0.15 -22.02
C ARG A 284 9.00 -0.96 -21.39
N GLU A 285 10.05 -1.18 -22.18
CA GLU A 285 11.34 -1.64 -21.66
C GLU A 285 11.80 -0.66 -20.59
N THR A 286 11.79 -1.11 -19.34
CA THR A 286 12.45 -0.39 -18.24
C THR A 286 13.86 -0.95 -18.13
N LEU A 287 14.85 -0.08 -18.35
CA LEU A 287 16.27 -0.38 -18.19
C LEU A 287 16.53 -0.98 -16.80
N SER A 288 16.79 -2.28 -16.74
CA SER A 288 17.53 -2.87 -15.64
C SER A 288 18.97 -2.39 -15.75
N THR A 289 19.32 -1.36 -14.98
CA THR A 289 20.74 -1.07 -14.75
C THR A 289 21.24 -2.22 -13.87
N ARG A 290 22.00 -3.15 -14.48
CA ARG A 290 22.77 -4.15 -13.75
C ARG A 290 23.83 -3.44 -12.91
N THR A 291 23.43 -2.99 -11.73
CA THR A 291 24.38 -2.81 -10.64
C THR A 291 24.60 -4.20 -10.07
N ILE A 292 25.77 -4.78 -10.36
CA ILE A 292 26.27 -5.98 -9.72
C ILE A 292 26.66 -5.58 -8.29
N ALA A 293 25.66 -5.36 -7.44
CA ALA A 293 25.75 -5.54 -6.00
C ALA A 293 25.03 -6.87 -5.75
N GLY A 294 25.69 -7.81 -5.06
CA GLY A 294 25.39 -9.25 -5.07
C GLY A 294 23.90 -9.57 -5.13
N GLU A 295 23.50 -10.46 -6.05
CA GLU A 295 22.12 -10.92 -6.22
C GLU A 295 21.53 -11.35 -4.88
N GLU A 296 20.84 -10.42 -4.23
CA GLU A 296 20.08 -10.68 -3.01
C GLU A 296 18.82 -11.40 -3.44
N TRP A 297 18.97 -12.70 -3.70
CA TRP A 297 17.86 -13.59 -3.99
C TRP A 297 16.84 -13.47 -2.87
N SER A 298 15.57 -13.33 -3.23
CA SER A 298 14.49 -13.43 -2.25
C SER A 298 14.21 -14.90 -1.96
N TYR A 299 14.08 -15.25 -0.68
CA TYR A 299 13.89 -16.62 -0.21
C TYR A 299 12.52 -16.79 0.44
N TRP A 300 11.91 -17.96 0.25
CA TRP A 300 10.69 -18.34 0.94
C TRP A 300 10.86 -18.31 2.46
N ASP A 301 11.98 -18.86 2.95
CA ASP A 301 12.29 -18.99 4.37
C ASP A 301 12.39 -17.63 5.11
N SER A 302 12.62 -16.52 4.39
CA SER A 302 12.65 -15.18 4.99
C SER A 302 11.27 -14.51 5.04
N ARG A 303 10.26 -15.08 4.37
CA ARG A 303 8.91 -14.52 4.25
C ARG A 303 7.85 -15.36 4.95
N VAL A 304 8.06 -16.66 5.02
CA VAL A 304 7.06 -17.65 5.44
C VAL A 304 7.48 -18.32 6.74
N SER A 305 6.49 -18.66 7.58
CA SER A 305 6.76 -19.30 8.87
C SER A 305 7.33 -20.71 8.70
N PRO A 306 8.18 -21.21 9.62
CA PRO A 306 8.70 -22.57 9.53
C PRO A 306 7.59 -23.64 9.42
N PRO A 307 6.46 -23.56 10.15
CA PRO A 307 5.35 -24.50 9.99
C PRO A 307 4.73 -24.52 8.58
N ASP A 308 4.61 -23.36 7.92
CA ASP A 308 4.06 -23.27 6.58
C ASP A 308 5.07 -23.75 5.52
N MET A 309 6.36 -23.51 5.75
CA MET A 309 7.43 -24.11 4.94
C MET A 309 7.41 -25.63 4.99
N GLU A 310 7.20 -26.22 6.16
CA GLU A 310 7.09 -27.67 6.29
C GLU A 310 5.90 -28.25 5.52
N GLU A 311 4.75 -27.56 5.47
CA GLU A 311 3.63 -27.97 4.62
C GLU A 311 3.96 -27.96 3.13
N LEU A 312 4.68 -26.93 2.66
CA LEU A 312 5.13 -26.89 1.26
C LEU A 312 6.07 -28.06 0.95
N TRP A 313 7.00 -28.38 1.84
CA TRP A 313 7.88 -29.55 1.67
C TRP A 313 7.13 -30.88 1.71
N ASN A 314 5.99 -30.95 2.40
CA ASN A 314 5.13 -32.14 2.44
C ASN A 314 4.21 -32.25 1.21
N ASN A 315 4.02 -31.18 0.43
CA ASN A 315 3.25 -31.22 -0.80
C ASN A 315 4.05 -31.94 -1.91
N PRO A 316 3.56 -33.06 -2.47
CA PRO A 316 4.32 -33.85 -3.44
C PRO A 316 4.69 -33.10 -4.72
N ASN A 317 3.81 -32.21 -5.19
CA ASN A 317 4.04 -31.46 -6.44
C ASN A 317 5.11 -30.38 -6.23
N VAL A 318 5.04 -29.67 -5.10
CA VAL A 318 6.07 -28.67 -4.72
C VAL A 318 7.41 -29.35 -4.46
N LEU A 319 7.42 -30.46 -3.71
CA LEU A 319 8.64 -31.24 -3.47
C LEU A 319 9.31 -31.66 -4.79
N MET A 320 8.51 -32.13 -5.75
CA MET A 320 9.01 -32.49 -7.08
C MET A 320 9.58 -31.28 -7.83
N GLU A 321 8.87 -30.15 -7.83
CA GLU A 321 9.32 -28.92 -8.50
C GLU A 321 10.61 -28.37 -7.89
N TRP A 322 10.67 -28.25 -6.56
CA TRP A 322 11.85 -27.78 -5.83
C TRP A 322 13.03 -28.72 -5.99
N THR A 323 12.83 -30.04 -5.96
CA THR A 323 13.88 -31.03 -6.22
C THR A 323 14.42 -30.90 -7.64
N LYS A 324 13.55 -30.73 -8.64
CA LYS A 324 13.94 -30.53 -10.04
C LYS A 324 14.75 -29.24 -10.24
N SER A 325 14.43 -28.20 -9.50
CA SER A 325 15.12 -26.91 -9.52
C SER A 325 16.37 -26.87 -8.63
N GLY A 326 16.66 -27.94 -7.89
CA GLY A 326 17.84 -28.04 -7.01
C GLY A 326 17.74 -27.22 -5.72
N GLU A 327 16.52 -26.83 -5.33
CA GLU A 327 16.27 -26.08 -4.09
C GLU A 327 16.48 -26.98 -2.85
N ARG A 328 16.85 -26.36 -1.74
CA ARG A 328 17.16 -27.06 -0.47
C ARG A 328 16.40 -26.44 0.68
N ARG A 329 16.02 -27.28 1.66
CA ARG A 329 15.41 -26.84 2.93
C ARG A 329 16.26 -25.75 3.58
N GLY A 330 15.61 -24.68 4.05
CA GLY A 330 16.24 -23.54 4.72
C GLY A 330 16.79 -22.45 3.80
N LYS A 331 16.76 -22.65 2.47
CA LYS A 331 17.20 -21.64 1.49
C LYS A 331 16.51 -21.82 0.14
N VAL A 332 15.18 -21.88 0.15
CA VAL A 332 14.38 -22.03 -1.07
C VAL A 332 14.20 -20.66 -1.71
N ARG A 333 14.63 -20.50 -2.96
CA ARG A 333 14.51 -19.25 -3.70
C ARG A 333 13.10 -19.09 -4.29
N PHE A 334 12.62 -17.85 -4.36
CA PHE A 334 11.49 -17.53 -5.24
C PHE A 334 11.92 -17.58 -6.72
N SER A 335 10.97 -17.89 -7.60
CA SER A 335 11.18 -17.70 -9.04
C SER A 335 11.21 -16.20 -9.36
N HIS A 336 12.01 -15.78 -10.34
CA HIS A 336 12.14 -14.36 -10.72
C HIS A 336 11.85 -14.17 -12.21
N ASN A 337 11.11 -13.12 -12.55
CA ASN A 337 10.84 -12.80 -13.96
C ASN A 337 12.05 -12.08 -14.61
N SER A 338 11.92 -11.66 -15.87
CA SER A 338 12.95 -10.90 -16.59
C SER A 338 13.32 -9.55 -15.95
N GLU A 339 12.44 -9.00 -15.11
CA GLU A 339 12.64 -7.77 -14.36
C GLU A 339 13.14 -8.04 -12.93
N ASN A 340 13.54 -9.29 -12.63
CA ASN A 340 13.96 -9.74 -11.30
C ASN A 340 12.89 -9.54 -10.20
N LYS A 341 11.60 -9.62 -10.56
CA LYS A 341 10.48 -9.59 -9.61
C LYS A 341 10.15 -11.01 -9.15
N PRO A 342 10.05 -11.26 -7.83
CA PRO A 342 9.76 -12.59 -7.32
C PRO A 342 8.30 -12.97 -7.52
N TYR A 343 8.08 -14.19 -7.99
CA TYR A 343 6.77 -14.77 -8.23
C TYR A 343 6.73 -16.24 -7.83
N LEU A 344 5.52 -16.75 -7.60
CA LEU A 344 5.27 -18.16 -7.34
C LEU A 344 4.97 -18.91 -8.63
N SER A 345 5.53 -20.09 -8.82
CA SER A 345 5.11 -21.03 -9.85
C SER A 345 3.62 -21.35 -9.71
N ARG A 346 2.98 -21.86 -10.77
CA ARG A 346 1.56 -22.30 -10.67
C ARG A 346 1.39 -23.45 -9.67
N VAL A 347 2.39 -24.32 -9.57
CA VAL A 347 2.39 -25.43 -8.61
C VAL A 347 2.48 -24.90 -7.19
N GLU A 348 3.37 -23.93 -6.93
CA GLU A 348 3.50 -23.25 -5.64
C GLU A 348 2.22 -22.51 -5.25
N VAL A 349 1.62 -21.71 -6.16
CA VAL A 349 0.36 -20.99 -5.87
C VAL A 349 -0.76 -21.96 -5.51
N LYS A 350 -0.93 -23.04 -6.31
CA LYS A 350 -1.95 -24.06 -6.05
C LYS A 350 -1.73 -24.74 -4.70
N ALA A 351 -0.49 -25.08 -4.37
CA ALA A 351 -0.16 -25.70 -3.08
C ALA A 351 -0.46 -24.77 -1.89
N VAL A 352 -0.08 -23.50 -1.96
CA VAL A 352 -0.43 -22.52 -0.90
C VAL A 352 -1.95 -22.41 -0.73
N ALA A 353 -2.71 -22.37 -1.83
CA ALA A 353 -4.17 -22.35 -1.78
C ALA A 353 -4.75 -23.64 -1.14
N GLU A 354 -4.25 -24.81 -1.51
CA GLU A 354 -4.66 -26.11 -0.95
C GLU A 354 -4.38 -26.19 0.56
N ILE A 355 -3.21 -25.75 1.02
CA ILE A 355 -2.84 -25.75 2.44
C ILE A 355 -3.74 -24.80 3.23
N ILE A 356 -3.99 -23.58 2.71
CA ILE A 356 -4.88 -22.62 3.37
C ILE A 356 -6.31 -23.15 3.46
N ILE A 357 -6.86 -23.69 2.37
CA ILE A 357 -8.22 -24.21 2.38
C ILE A 357 -8.35 -25.39 3.31
N SER A 358 -7.46 -26.39 3.20
CA SER A 358 -7.53 -27.60 4.03
C SER A 358 -7.48 -27.28 5.52
N ARG A 359 -6.61 -26.35 5.94
CA ARG A 359 -6.45 -25.97 7.35
C ARG A 359 -7.60 -25.09 7.88
N TYR A 360 -8.12 -24.16 7.08
CA TYR A 360 -8.96 -23.07 7.60
C TYR A 360 -10.33 -22.92 6.94
N PHE A 361 -10.52 -23.42 5.72
CA PHE A 361 -11.73 -23.20 4.92
C PHE A 361 -12.38 -24.50 4.38
N SER A 362 -11.99 -25.68 4.89
CA SER A 362 -12.50 -26.98 4.43
C SER A 362 -14.03 -27.10 4.43
N SER A 363 -14.72 -26.41 5.36
CA SER A 363 -16.18 -26.42 5.45
C SER A 363 -16.87 -25.33 4.63
N ARG A 364 -16.13 -24.48 3.92
CA ARG A 364 -16.64 -23.27 3.23
C ARG A 364 -16.80 -23.46 1.72
N GLY A 365 -16.45 -24.63 1.18
CA GLY A 365 -16.67 -24.98 -0.23
C GLY A 365 -15.80 -24.24 -1.25
N VAL A 366 -14.79 -23.48 -0.79
CA VAL A 366 -13.87 -22.71 -1.65
C VAL A 366 -12.87 -23.66 -2.31
N GLN A 367 -12.73 -23.63 -3.63
CA GLN A 367 -11.75 -24.43 -4.38
C GLN A 367 -10.36 -23.79 -4.38
N SER A 368 -9.32 -24.62 -4.25
CA SER A 368 -7.94 -24.16 -4.34
C SER A 368 -7.57 -23.66 -5.73
N THR A 369 -8.14 -24.26 -6.77
CA THR A 369 -7.93 -23.83 -8.17
C THR A 369 -8.55 -22.46 -8.43
N ALA A 370 -9.70 -22.15 -7.84
CA ALA A 370 -10.32 -20.83 -7.95
C ALA A 370 -9.47 -19.74 -7.27
N LEU A 371 -8.94 -20.00 -6.06
CA LEU A 371 -8.01 -19.07 -5.40
C LEU A 371 -6.71 -18.89 -6.20
N ALA A 372 -6.16 -19.98 -6.74
CA ALA A 372 -4.95 -19.91 -7.56
C ALA A 372 -5.16 -19.11 -8.86
N ALA A 373 -6.31 -19.29 -9.51
CA ALA A 373 -6.71 -18.50 -10.67
C ALA A 373 -6.91 -17.02 -10.30
N LEU A 374 -7.50 -16.72 -9.14
CA LEU A 374 -7.59 -15.35 -8.64
C LEU A 374 -6.21 -14.73 -8.43
N ALA A 375 -5.25 -15.43 -7.82
CA ALA A 375 -3.88 -14.96 -7.65
C ALA A 375 -3.20 -14.60 -8.99
N GLU A 376 -3.49 -15.36 -10.06
CA GLU A 376 -3.05 -15.05 -11.43
C GLU A 376 -3.65 -13.72 -11.92
N VAL A 377 -4.96 -13.52 -11.75
CA VAL A 377 -5.68 -12.33 -12.24
C VAL A 377 -5.35 -11.08 -11.42
N VAL A 378 -5.20 -11.20 -10.10
CA VAL A 378 -5.03 -10.05 -9.21
C VAL A 378 -3.59 -9.57 -9.13
N GLY A 379 -2.67 -10.51 -8.96
CA GLY A 379 -1.27 -10.25 -8.63
C GLY A 379 -0.30 -10.85 -9.64
N MET A 380 -0.76 -11.50 -10.71
CA MET A 380 0.09 -12.19 -11.70
C MET A 380 1.09 -13.16 -11.03
N ARG A 381 0.68 -13.75 -9.90
CA ARG A 381 1.51 -14.59 -9.01
C ARG A 381 2.74 -13.92 -8.40
N PHE A 382 2.93 -12.61 -8.55
CA PHE A 382 4.03 -11.91 -7.90
C PHE A 382 3.84 -11.93 -6.38
N VAL A 383 4.90 -12.29 -5.66
CA VAL A 383 4.91 -12.37 -4.18
C VAL A 383 4.45 -11.05 -3.58
N ASN A 384 5.00 -9.95 -4.11
CA ASN A 384 4.73 -8.63 -3.59
C ASN A 384 3.42 -8.03 -4.13
N GLY A 385 2.83 -8.64 -5.16
CA GLY A 385 1.71 -8.09 -5.92
C GLY A 385 2.14 -7.12 -7.01
N VAL A 386 1.16 -6.51 -7.68
CA VAL A 386 1.35 -5.68 -8.87
C VAL A 386 0.76 -4.29 -8.64
N ARG A 387 1.55 -3.26 -8.92
CA ARG A 387 1.14 -1.84 -8.79
C ARG A 387 0.68 -1.58 -7.35
N ALA A 388 -0.57 -1.13 -7.16
CA ALA A 388 -1.11 -0.87 -5.83
C ALA A 388 -1.60 -2.14 -5.11
N ARG A 389 -1.85 -3.24 -5.84
CA ARG A 389 -2.34 -4.48 -5.24
C ARG A 389 -1.20 -5.13 -4.47
N THR A 390 -1.40 -5.28 -3.17
CA THR A 390 -0.39 -5.78 -2.24
C THR A 390 -0.52 -7.29 -2.11
N GLY A 391 0.61 -7.98 -2.18
CA GLY A 391 0.68 -9.42 -2.02
C GLY A 391 0.10 -10.21 -3.19
N LEU A 392 0.12 -11.53 -3.01
CA LEU A 392 -0.34 -12.52 -3.97
C LEU A 392 -1.83 -12.37 -4.33
N MET A 393 -2.67 -12.03 -3.35
CA MET A 393 -4.13 -11.98 -3.49
C MET A 393 -4.70 -10.57 -3.69
N GLY A 394 -3.84 -9.55 -3.70
CA GLY A 394 -4.24 -8.17 -3.98
C GLY A 394 -5.23 -7.56 -2.99
N ILE A 395 -5.36 -8.13 -1.79
CA ILE A 395 -6.17 -7.60 -0.70
C ILE A 395 -5.42 -6.44 -0.05
N ASP A 396 -6.10 -5.32 0.19
CA ASP A 396 -5.51 -4.20 0.92
C ASP A 396 -5.50 -4.43 2.44
N TYR A 397 -4.66 -3.65 3.13
CA TYR A 397 -4.54 -3.76 4.58
C TYR A 397 -5.86 -3.49 5.30
N ALA A 398 -6.66 -2.53 4.87
CA ALA A 398 -7.93 -2.20 5.52
C ALA A 398 -8.90 -3.39 5.49
N THR A 399 -9.03 -4.04 4.33
CA THR A 399 -9.86 -5.23 4.14
C THR A 399 -9.34 -6.40 4.96
N ALA A 400 -8.03 -6.66 4.96
CA ALA A 400 -7.44 -7.71 5.78
C ALA A 400 -7.62 -7.45 7.29
N ALA A 401 -7.41 -6.20 7.73
CA ALA A 401 -7.55 -5.80 9.12
C ALA A 401 -9.01 -5.88 9.61
N TRP A 402 -9.99 -5.59 8.75
CA TRP A 402 -11.41 -5.78 9.02
C TRP A 402 -11.77 -7.28 9.09
N LEU A 403 -11.31 -8.09 8.13
CA LEU A 403 -11.50 -9.55 8.14
C LEU A 403 -10.94 -10.18 9.41
N TYR A 404 -9.74 -9.72 9.80
CA TYR A 404 -9.16 -10.02 11.10
C TYR A 404 -10.09 -9.45 12.18
N LYS A 405 -9.96 -8.20 12.60
CA LYS A 405 -10.60 -7.66 13.83
C LYS A 405 -12.09 -7.94 13.95
N ASP A 406 -12.87 -7.80 12.89
CA ASP A 406 -14.33 -7.76 12.99
C ASP A 406 -15.01 -9.07 12.58
N LEU A 407 -14.46 -9.80 11.61
CA LEU A 407 -15.05 -11.05 11.11
C LEU A 407 -14.44 -12.33 11.72
N GLY A 408 -13.44 -12.20 12.59
CA GLY A 408 -12.94 -13.34 13.37
C GLY A 408 -11.90 -14.20 12.66
N TYR A 409 -11.43 -13.82 11.46
CA TYR A 409 -10.39 -14.56 10.73
C TYR A 409 -9.02 -14.39 11.42
N ARG A 410 -8.69 -15.30 12.35
CA ARG A 410 -7.60 -15.18 13.33
C ARG A 410 -6.37 -16.05 13.08
N ALA A 411 -6.34 -16.85 12.01
CA ALA A 411 -5.26 -17.82 11.80
C ALA A 411 -3.90 -17.15 11.51
N TYR A 412 -3.93 -15.99 10.85
CA TYR A 412 -2.75 -15.16 10.63
C TYR A 412 -3.02 -13.78 11.21
N GLU A 413 -1.99 -13.20 11.83
CA GLU A 413 -2.03 -11.84 12.34
C GLU A 413 -1.71 -10.85 11.21
N VAL A 414 -2.40 -9.71 11.19
CA VAL A 414 -2.13 -8.59 10.27
C VAL A 414 -1.99 -7.30 11.07
N LYS A 415 -0.75 -6.84 11.21
CA LYS A 415 -0.34 -5.65 11.97
C LYS A 415 0.03 -4.49 11.06
N SER A 416 0.54 -4.77 9.87
CA SER A 416 0.92 -3.77 8.87
C SER A 416 0.64 -4.26 7.45
N VAL A 417 0.84 -3.38 6.47
CA VAL A 417 0.78 -3.74 5.05
C VAL A 417 1.85 -4.77 4.66
N ASP A 418 2.99 -4.80 5.38
CA ASP A 418 4.12 -5.68 5.07
C ASP A 418 3.78 -7.17 5.27
N ASP A 419 2.87 -7.48 6.21
CA ASP A 419 2.42 -8.84 6.49
C ASP A 419 1.74 -9.48 5.26
N LEU A 420 1.13 -8.66 4.41
CA LEU A 420 0.45 -9.12 3.20
C LEU A 420 1.43 -9.53 2.07
N TYR A 421 2.72 -9.26 2.21
CA TYR A 421 3.75 -9.77 1.31
C TYR A 421 4.14 -11.23 1.61
N ASN A 422 3.70 -11.80 2.73
CA ASN A 422 3.80 -13.23 2.98
C ASN A 422 2.72 -13.96 2.13
N PRO A 423 3.11 -14.89 1.23
CA PRO A 423 2.17 -15.61 0.37
C PRO A 423 1.03 -16.32 1.12
N PHE A 424 1.30 -16.89 2.30
CA PHE A 424 0.28 -17.58 3.11
C PHE A 424 -0.70 -16.61 3.75
N VAL A 425 -0.21 -15.50 4.31
CA VAL A 425 -1.05 -14.44 4.89
C VAL A 425 -1.93 -13.83 3.81
N SER A 426 -1.34 -13.51 2.65
CA SER A 426 -2.07 -12.99 1.48
C SER A 426 -3.14 -13.97 1.01
N MET A 427 -2.80 -15.25 0.84
CA MET A 427 -3.74 -16.30 0.44
C MET A 427 -4.87 -16.48 1.45
N TYR A 428 -4.55 -16.49 2.75
CA TYR A 428 -5.53 -16.62 3.82
C TYR A 428 -6.58 -15.51 3.80
N PHE A 429 -6.15 -14.25 3.72
CA PHE A 429 -7.09 -13.14 3.68
C PHE A 429 -7.84 -13.05 2.34
N GLY A 430 -7.23 -13.49 1.24
CA GLY A 430 -7.95 -13.68 -0.03
C GLY A 430 -9.06 -14.73 0.07
N ALA A 431 -8.77 -15.88 0.69
CA ALA A 431 -9.77 -16.93 0.95
C ALA A 431 -10.87 -16.44 1.90
N ALA A 432 -10.51 -15.72 2.96
CA ALA A 432 -11.45 -15.12 3.89
C ALA A 432 -12.39 -14.12 3.21
N TYR A 433 -11.85 -13.25 2.35
CA TYR A 433 -12.65 -12.27 1.62
C TYR A 433 -13.59 -12.94 0.63
N LEU A 434 -13.12 -13.94 -0.11
CA LEU A 434 -13.95 -14.74 -1.02
C LEU A 434 -15.08 -15.45 -0.26
N SER A 435 -14.77 -16.05 0.89
CA SER A 435 -15.75 -16.71 1.76
C SER A 435 -16.76 -15.73 2.35
N TRP A 436 -16.40 -14.46 2.57
CA TRP A 436 -17.36 -13.45 2.99
C TRP A 436 -18.25 -13.00 1.82
N LEU A 437 -17.68 -12.85 0.63
CA LEU A 437 -18.40 -12.46 -0.59
C LEU A 437 -19.43 -13.50 -1.02
N SER A 438 -19.20 -14.79 -0.73
CA SER A 438 -20.17 -15.85 -1.06
C SER A 438 -21.50 -15.70 -0.32
N GLU A 439 -21.50 -15.05 0.84
CA GLU A 439 -22.68 -14.79 1.68
C GLU A 439 -23.05 -13.29 1.74
N TYR A 440 -22.56 -12.49 0.80
CA TYR A 440 -22.74 -11.04 0.80
C TYR A 440 -24.22 -10.60 0.87
N GLU A 441 -24.56 -9.67 1.75
CA GLU A 441 -25.93 -9.26 2.14
C GLU A 441 -26.79 -10.40 2.73
N GLY A 442 -26.17 -11.39 3.38
CA GLY A 442 -26.89 -12.50 4.03
C GLY A 442 -27.53 -13.48 3.05
N ARG A 443 -27.10 -13.50 1.80
CA ARG A 443 -27.57 -14.43 0.77
C ARG A 443 -26.42 -15.06 0.02
N GLN A 444 -26.63 -16.29 -0.42
CA GLN A 444 -25.70 -16.98 -1.30
C GLN A 444 -25.57 -16.23 -2.64
N ARG A 445 -24.32 -15.98 -3.05
CA ARG A 445 -23.99 -15.28 -4.28
C ARG A 445 -23.56 -16.24 -5.38
N SER A 446 -23.78 -15.83 -6.63
CA SER A 446 -23.27 -16.57 -7.78
C SER A 446 -21.76 -16.37 -7.89
N HIS A 447 -21.06 -17.36 -8.44
CA HIS A 447 -19.61 -17.27 -8.65
C HIS A 447 -19.19 -16.06 -9.48
N ASN A 448 -19.98 -15.72 -10.51
CA ASN A 448 -19.72 -14.54 -11.33
C ASN A 448 -19.79 -13.24 -10.50
N PHE A 449 -20.78 -13.12 -9.60
CA PHE A 449 -20.86 -12.01 -8.67
C PHE A 449 -19.63 -11.97 -7.75
N ILE A 450 -19.26 -13.11 -7.16
CA ILE A 450 -18.15 -13.20 -6.20
C ILE A 450 -16.84 -12.73 -6.85
N ILE A 451 -16.51 -13.22 -8.04
CA ILE A 451 -15.26 -12.86 -8.72
C ILE A 451 -15.26 -11.38 -9.14
N GLN A 452 -16.38 -10.87 -9.66
CA GLN A 452 -16.48 -9.45 -10.01
C GLN A 452 -16.39 -8.55 -8.76
N ALA A 453 -17.05 -8.94 -7.67
CA ALA A 453 -17.01 -8.25 -6.39
C ALA A 453 -15.62 -8.29 -5.76
N TYR A 454 -14.88 -9.40 -5.91
CA TYR A 454 -13.51 -9.51 -5.44
C TYR A 454 -12.61 -8.50 -6.17
N LEU A 455 -12.78 -8.38 -7.48
CA LEU A 455 -11.89 -7.57 -8.33
C LEU A 455 -12.24 -6.08 -8.38
N GLY A 456 -13.51 -5.73 -8.21
CA GLY A 456 -14.01 -4.35 -8.32
C GLY A 456 -14.70 -3.80 -7.08
N GLY A 457 -14.97 -4.63 -6.07
CA GLY A 457 -15.78 -4.30 -4.90
C GLY A 457 -17.25 -4.72 -5.07
N PRO A 458 -17.91 -5.21 -4.01
CA PRO A 458 -19.26 -5.79 -4.09
C PRO A 458 -20.36 -4.79 -4.49
N GLU A 459 -20.16 -3.50 -4.23
CA GLU A 459 -21.10 -2.43 -4.60
C GLU A 459 -21.00 -2.03 -6.08
N LYS A 460 -19.89 -2.35 -6.74
CA LYS A 460 -19.60 -1.94 -8.12
C LYS A 460 -19.87 -3.04 -9.15
N VAL A 461 -20.56 -4.11 -8.73
CA VAL A 461 -20.88 -5.22 -9.60
C VAL A 461 -22.00 -4.81 -10.58
N ASN A 462 -21.59 -4.23 -11.71
CA ASN A 462 -22.44 -4.00 -12.88
C ASN A 462 -21.95 -4.88 -14.04
N LEU A 463 -22.85 -5.71 -14.59
CA LEU A 463 -22.56 -6.75 -15.57
C LEU A 463 -21.91 -6.23 -16.88
N GLN A 464 -22.09 -4.96 -17.23
CA GLN A 464 -21.50 -4.40 -18.46
C GLN A 464 -20.03 -3.98 -18.30
N GLU A 465 -19.65 -3.37 -17.18
CA GLU A 465 -18.28 -2.86 -16.97
C GLU A 465 -17.32 -3.93 -16.42
N THR A 466 -17.86 -4.91 -15.68
CA THR A 466 -17.07 -5.94 -14.98
C THR A 466 -16.97 -7.27 -15.74
N GLY A 467 -17.68 -7.42 -16.86
CA GLY A 467 -17.63 -8.61 -17.73
C GLY A 467 -16.21 -9.08 -18.10
N PRO A 468 -15.25 -8.18 -18.43
CA PRO A 468 -13.88 -8.58 -18.74
C PRO A 468 -13.13 -9.28 -17.59
N PHE A 469 -13.51 -9.02 -16.33
CA PHE A 469 -12.89 -9.68 -15.18
C PHE A 469 -13.23 -11.16 -15.12
N TRP A 470 -14.49 -11.50 -15.40
CA TRP A 470 -14.94 -12.89 -15.43
C TRP A 470 -14.23 -13.68 -16.53
N THR A 471 -14.11 -13.13 -17.73
CA THR A 471 -13.40 -13.80 -18.83
C THR A 471 -11.94 -14.07 -18.50
N LYS A 472 -11.23 -13.09 -17.93
CA LYS A 472 -9.84 -13.27 -17.48
C LYS A 472 -9.70 -14.35 -16.40
N PHE A 473 -10.66 -14.41 -15.48
CA PHE A 473 -10.68 -15.44 -14.46
C PHE A 473 -10.90 -16.84 -15.04
N GLN A 474 -11.85 -17.00 -15.98
CA GLN A 474 -12.07 -18.29 -16.65
C GLN A 474 -10.84 -18.76 -17.43
N GLU A 475 -10.15 -17.84 -18.13
CA GLU A 475 -8.89 -18.14 -18.80
C GLU A 475 -7.83 -18.61 -17.79
N ALA A 476 -7.67 -17.88 -16.67
CA ALA A 476 -6.72 -18.25 -15.62
C ALA A 476 -7.04 -19.62 -14.99
N LEU A 477 -8.32 -19.94 -14.79
CA LEU A 477 -8.76 -21.19 -14.20
C LEU A 477 -8.33 -22.41 -15.03
N SER A 478 -8.34 -22.29 -16.36
CA SER A 478 -7.91 -23.36 -17.28
C SER A 478 -6.46 -23.81 -17.07
N TYR A 479 -5.61 -22.98 -16.45
CA TYR A 479 -4.22 -23.36 -16.13
C TYR A 479 -4.09 -24.26 -14.89
N TYR A 480 -5.14 -24.37 -14.09
CA TYR A 480 -5.15 -25.11 -12.81
C TYR A 480 -6.06 -26.34 -12.83
N ASP A 481 -6.93 -26.45 -13.83
CA ASP A 481 -7.78 -27.61 -14.08
C ASP A 481 -6.93 -28.83 -14.43
N ASP A 482 -7.21 -29.96 -13.77
CA ASP A 482 -6.61 -31.23 -14.15
C ASP A 482 -7.19 -31.69 -15.50
N PRO A 483 -6.38 -32.07 -16.48
CA PRO A 483 -6.85 -32.53 -17.80
C PRO A 483 -7.64 -33.86 -17.77
N LYS A 484 -8.10 -34.33 -16.60
CA LYS A 484 -8.65 -35.68 -16.38
C LYS A 484 -9.94 -35.76 -15.52
N LYS A 485 -10.74 -34.70 -15.37
CA LYS A 485 -12.06 -34.82 -14.72
C LYS A 485 -13.23 -34.39 -15.61
N ASP A 486 -13.57 -35.27 -16.53
CA ASP A 486 -14.95 -35.42 -16.99
C ASP A 486 -15.74 -36.18 -15.92
N SER A 487 -16.74 -35.54 -15.30
CA SER A 487 -18.05 -36.15 -14.96
C SER A 487 -18.81 -35.24 -14.01
N GLY A 488 -20.00 -34.80 -14.45
CA GLY A 488 -20.88 -33.86 -13.75
C GLY A 488 -21.13 -34.15 -12.27
N SER A 489 -20.93 -33.12 -11.48
CA SER A 489 -21.54 -32.89 -10.18
C SER A 489 -21.85 -31.40 -10.12
N CYS A 490 -22.93 -30.98 -9.46
CA CYS A 490 -23.18 -29.56 -9.26
C CYS A 490 -22.00 -28.98 -8.44
N TYR A 491 -21.27 -28.02 -9.01
CA TYR A 491 -19.99 -27.53 -8.47
C TYR A 491 -20.16 -26.18 -7.78
N ILE A 492 -19.57 -26.05 -6.60
CA ILE A 492 -19.25 -24.77 -5.99
C ILE A 492 -17.76 -24.53 -6.27
N LEU A 493 -17.46 -23.35 -6.84
CA LEU A 493 -16.10 -22.80 -7.06
C LEU A 493 -15.52 -22.27 -5.75
#